data_AF-A0A2N7XUG6-F1
#
_entry.id   AF-A0A2N7XUG6-F1
#
_cell.length_a   1.000
_cell.length_b   1.000
_cell.length_c   1.000
_cell.angle_alpha   90.00
_cell.angle_beta   90.00
_cell.angle_gamma   90.00
#
_symmetry.space_group_name_H-M   'P 1'
#
loop_
_entity.id
_entity.type
_entity.pdbx_description
1 polymer ?
#
loop_
_entity_poly.entity_id
_entity_poly.type
_entity_poly.pdbx_seq_one_letter_code
_entity_poly.pdbx_strand_id
1 'polypeptide(L)'
;ELTEPSIVAVDGGWIVRAELPQRSTPRVLARARTRVSESGCGICGIDSIAAALAPLPPVTARISLPRAAVARALGELRKHQRLGRATGATHAAAFCSPAGDIVLARED
;
A
#
# COMPACT_ATOMS: atom_id res chain seq x y z
N GLU A 1 -2.47 0.03 -16.79
CA GLU A 1 -2.72 1.44 -17.09
C GLU A 1 -4.03 1.79 -16.41
N LEU A 2 -3.95 2.59 -15.36
CA LEU A 2 -5.11 3.19 -14.71
C LEU A 2 -5.28 4.57 -15.34
N THR A 3 -6.52 5.02 -15.53
CA THR A 3 -6.76 6.42 -15.88
C THR A 3 -6.32 7.33 -14.73
N GLU A 4 -6.05 8.59 -15.03
CA GLU A 4 -5.79 9.59 -14.00
C GLU A 4 -7.01 9.65 -13.04
N PRO A 5 -6.81 9.46 -11.74
CA PRO A 5 -7.93 9.43 -10.81
C PRO A 5 -8.52 10.84 -10.63
N SER A 6 -9.85 10.94 -10.71
CA SER A 6 -10.55 12.16 -10.32
C SER A 6 -10.87 12.14 -8.83
N ILE A 7 -10.65 13.27 -8.17
CA ILE A 7 -10.87 13.43 -6.73
C ILE A 7 -11.95 14.49 -6.54
N VAL A 8 -13.04 14.13 -5.86
CA VAL A 8 -14.18 15.03 -5.62
C VAL A 8 -14.50 15.06 -4.13
N ALA A 9 -14.55 16.26 -3.56
CA ALA A 9 -15.04 16.47 -2.20
C ALA A 9 -16.56 16.25 -2.16
N VAL A 10 -17.03 15.57 -1.12
CA VAL A 10 -18.46 15.33 -0.83
C VAL A 10 -18.73 15.63 0.64
N ASP A 11 -20.00 15.68 1.03
CA ASP A 11 -20.33 15.79 2.44
C ASP A 11 -19.78 14.58 3.21
N GLY A 12 -19.06 14.83 4.31
CA GLY A 12 -18.39 13.79 5.10
C GLY A 12 -17.06 13.24 4.55
N GLY A 13 -16.53 13.72 3.42
CA GLY A 13 -15.19 13.29 2.97
C GLY A 13 -14.86 13.50 1.49
N TRP A 14 -14.15 12.53 0.92
CA TRP A 14 -13.64 12.58 -0.45
C TRP A 14 -13.94 11.29 -1.19
N ILE A 15 -14.27 11.41 -2.47
CA ILE A 15 -14.40 10.27 -3.40
C ILE A 15 -13.27 10.34 -4.41
N VAL A 16 -12.48 9.27 -4.49
CA VAL A 16 -11.48 9.05 -5.54
C VAL A 16 -12.04 8.06 -6.55
N ARG A 17 -12.19 8.49 -7.81
CA ARG A 17 -12.64 7.65 -8.92
C ARG A 17 -11.48 7.38 -9.87
N ALA A 18 -11.17 6.11 -10.07
CA ALA A 18 -10.20 5.64 -11.05
C ALA A 18 -10.84 4.56 -11.93
N GLU A 19 -10.55 4.57 -13.23
CA GLU A 19 -11.08 3.57 -14.15
C GLU A 19 -9.98 2.56 -14.51
N LEU A 20 -10.40 1.29 -14.58
CA LEU A 20 -9.57 0.19 -15.02
C LEU A 20 -9.91 -0.15 -16.48
N PRO A 21 -8.90 -0.51 -17.29
CA PRO A 21 -9.15 -0.88 -18.68
C PRO A 21 -9.92 -2.20 -18.71
N GLN A 22 -10.87 -2.34 -19.65
CA GLN A 22 -11.81 -3.47 -19.74
C GLN A 22 -11.14 -4.86 -19.67
N ARG A 23 -9.91 -4.99 -20.20
CA ARG A 23 -9.10 -6.21 -20.10
C ARG A 23 -8.85 -6.69 -18.65
N SER A 24 -8.99 -5.79 -17.66
CA SER A 24 -8.81 -6.09 -16.23
C SER A 24 -10.08 -6.62 -15.56
N THR A 25 -11.25 -6.44 -16.16
CA THR A 25 -12.55 -6.81 -15.58
C THR A 25 -12.61 -8.26 -15.08
N PRO A 26 -12.14 -9.27 -15.84
CA PRO A 26 -12.18 -10.65 -15.35
C PRO A 26 -11.37 -10.85 -14.06
N ARG A 27 -10.22 -10.18 -13.93
CA ARG A 27 -9.35 -10.27 -12.75
C ARG A 27 -9.95 -9.59 -11.52
N VAL A 28 -10.65 -8.48 -11.73
CA VAL A 28 -11.33 -7.74 -10.65
C VAL A 28 -12.52 -8.53 -10.14
N LEU A 29 -13.35 -9.05 -11.03
CA LEU A 29 -14.52 -9.87 -10.66
C LEU A 29 -14.09 -11.17 -9.97
N ALA A 30 -13.04 -11.83 -10.45
CA ALA A 30 -12.52 -13.05 -9.83
C ALA A 30 -11.96 -12.84 -8.41
N ARG A 31 -11.67 -11.59 -8.00
CA ARG A 31 -11.16 -11.24 -6.67
C ARG A 31 -12.09 -10.27 -5.94
N ALA A 32 -13.35 -10.19 -6.37
CA ALA A 32 -14.33 -9.34 -5.73
C ALA A 32 -14.58 -9.84 -4.31
N ARG A 33 -14.44 -8.93 -3.34
CA ARG A 33 -14.75 -9.27 -1.95
C ARG A 33 -16.26 -9.35 -1.77
N THR A 34 -16.71 -10.37 -1.06
CA THR A 34 -18.12 -10.59 -0.72
C THR A 34 -18.54 -9.87 0.57
N ARG A 35 -17.58 -9.33 1.32
CA ARG A 35 -17.80 -8.60 2.57
C ARG A 35 -16.93 -7.35 2.62
N VAL A 36 -17.44 -6.34 3.32
CA VAL A 36 -16.68 -5.15 3.68
C VAL A 36 -15.50 -5.57 4.57
N SER A 37 -14.32 -5.06 4.27
CA SER A 37 -13.12 -5.31 5.06
C SER A 37 -13.06 -4.32 6.21
N GLU A 38 -12.93 -4.80 7.44
CA GLU A 38 -12.72 -3.95 8.62
C GLU A 38 -11.22 -3.68 8.87
N SER A 39 -10.35 -4.33 8.11
CA SER A 39 -8.89 -4.17 8.19
C SER A 39 -8.25 -4.00 6.80
N GLY A 40 -7.05 -3.42 6.75
CA GLY A 40 -6.29 -3.24 5.51
C GLY A 40 -5.51 -4.48 5.04
N CYS A 41 -5.59 -5.60 5.76
CA CYS A 41 -4.65 -6.72 5.59
C CYS A 41 -4.83 -7.53 4.31
N GLY A 42 -5.91 -7.32 3.56
CA GLY A 42 -6.13 -8.04 2.31
C GLY A 42 -7.03 -9.27 2.42
N ILE A 43 -7.26 -9.81 3.62
CA ILE A 43 -7.77 -11.17 3.82
C ILE A 43 -9.29 -11.22 4.04
N CYS A 44 -9.87 -10.21 4.69
CA CYS A 44 -11.31 -10.17 4.94
C CYS A 44 -12.10 -10.15 3.61
N GLY A 45 -13.15 -10.96 3.53
CA GLY A 45 -14.00 -11.06 2.34
C GLY A 45 -13.44 -11.93 1.21
N ILE A 46 -12.30 -12.60 1.40
CA ILE A 46 -11.87 -13.71 0.54
C ILE A 46 -12.73 -14.95 0.84
N ASP A 47 -13.17 -15.64 -0.21
CA ASP A 47 -14.13 -16.74 -0.16
C ASP A 47 -13.54 -18.10 0.28
N SER A 48 -12.22 -18.25 0.25
CA SER A 48 -11.52 -19.49 0.63
C SER A 48 -10.08 -19.28 1.07
N ILE A 49 -9.56 -20.20 1.89
CA ILE A 49 -8.14 -20.24 2.28
C ILE A 49 -7.25 -20.41 1.05
N ALA A 50 -7.66 -21.25 0.10
CA ALA A 50 -6.94 -21.46 -1.16
C ALA A 50 -6.78 -20.16 -1.96
N ALA A 51 -7.82 -19.32 -2.01
CA ALA A 51 -7.73 -18.00 -2.64
C ALA A 51 -6.86 -17.01 -1.85
N ALA A 52 -6.88 -17.06 -0.52
CA ALA A 52 -6.01 -16.22 0.32
C ALA A 52 -4.53 -16.60 0.20
N LEU A 53 -4.25 -17.87 -0.05
CA LEU A 53 -2.90 -18.44 -0.19
C LEU A 53 -2.52 -18.69 -1.66
N ALA A 54 -3.23 -18.08 -2.62
CA ALA A 54 -2.93 -18.25 -4.03
C ALA A 54 -1.45 -17.89 -4.30
N PRO A 55 -0.69 -18.76 -4.98
CA PRO A 55 0.76 -18.59 -5.11
C PRO A 55 1.09 -17.28 -5.82
N LEU A 56 1.99 -16.51 -5.22
CA LEU A 56 2.54 -15.30 -5.83
C LEU A 56 3.77 -15.67 -6.67
N PRO A 57 4.03 -14.96 -7.79
CA PRO A 57 5.27 -15.12 -8.53
C PRO A 57 6.47 -14.89 -7.61
N PRO A 58 7.52 -15.73 -7.68
CA PRO A 58 8.70 -15.58 -6.85
C PRO A 58 9.40 -14.25 -7.17
N VAL A 59 9.90 -13.58 -6.13
CA VAL A 59 10.72 -12.38 -6.30
C VAL A 59 12.10 -12.80 -6.80
N THR A 60 12.44 -12.42 -8.03
CA THR A 60 13.73 -12.74 -8.68
C THR A 60 14.78 -11.67 -8.48
N ALA A 61 14.37 -10.45 -8.12
CA ALA A 61 15.28 -9.35 -7.85
C ALA A 61 16.18 -9.67 -6.66
N ARG A 62 17.48 -9.42 -6.80
CA ARG A 62 18.47 -9.57 -5.72
C ARG A 62 18.99 -8.19 -5.35
N ILE A 63 18.98 -7.89 -4.06
CA ILE A 63 19.54 -6.66 -3.51
C ILE A 63 20.45 -7.01 -2.33
N SER A 64 21.53 -6.24 -2.18
CA SER A 64 22.34 -6.28 -0.96
C SER A 64 21.86 -5.17 -0.03
N LEU A 65 21.44 -5.56 1.17
CA LEU A 65 20.93 -4.65 2.19
C LEU A 65 21.74 -4.83 3.47
N PRO A 66 22.73 -3.97 3.75
CA PRO A 66 23.43 -4.01 5.02
C PRO A 66 22.46 -3.58 6.15
N ARG A 67 22.60 -4.20 7.32
CA ARG A 67 21.81 -3.84 8.52
C ARG A 67 21.86 -2.34 8.84
N ALA A 68 22.99 -1.69 8.57
CA ALA A 68 23.18 -0.25 8.76
C ALA A 68 22.23 0.60 7.90
N ALA A 69 21.92 0.17 6.66
CA ALA A 69 20.98 0.88 5.80
C ALA A 69 19.55 0.84 6.37
N VAL A 70 19.14 -0.31 6.92
CA VAL A 70 17.84 -0.45 7.59
C VAL A 70 17.76 0.44 8.83
N ALA A 71 18.81 0.42 9.66
CA ALA A 71 18.87 1.27 10.85
C ALA A 71 18.83 2.76 10.52
N ARG A 72 19.56 3.19 9.47
CA ARG A 72 19.52 4.56 8.95
C ARG A 72 18.11 4.96 8.52
N ALA A 73 17.47 4.15 7.68
CA ALA A 73 16.11 4.43 7.20
C ALA A 73 15.11 4.56 8.37
N LEU A 74 15.17 3.64 9.34
CA LEU A 74 14.30 3.70 10.52
C LEU A 74 14.57 4.95 11.39
N GLY A 75 15.83 5.33 11.57
CA GLY A 75 16.21 6.53 12.32
C GLY A 75 15.75 7.83 11.65
N GLU A 76 15.75 7.87 10.32
CA GLU A 76 15.32 9.05 9.55
C GLU A 76 13.81 9.13 9.35
N LEU A 77 13.07 8.01 9.42
CA LEU A 77 11.64 7.93 9.09
C LEU A 77 10.80 8.98 9.82
N ARG A 78 11.07 9.19 11.11
CA ARG A 78 10.36 10.17 11.95
C ARG A 78 10.35 11.58 11.35
N LYS A 79 11.41 11.97 10.62
CA LYS A 79 11.55 13.29 9.98
C LYS A 79 10.64 13.46 8.76
N HIS A 80 10.30 12.34 8.10
CA HIS A 80 9.38 12.32 6.95
C HIS A 80 7.91 12.25 7.37
N GLN A 81 7.65 12.02 8.65
CA GLN A 81 6.32 11.84 9.20
C GLN A 81 5.78 13.15 9.81
N ARG A 82 5.25 14.07 9.00
CA ARG A 82 4.76 15.37 9.48
C ARG A 82 3.54 15.23 10.38
N LEU A 83 2.54 14.47 9.95
CA LEU A 83 1.29 14.30 10.67
C LEU A 83 1.52 13.52 11.97
N GLY A 84 2.23 12.40 11.90
CA GLY A 84 2.52 11.63 13.11
C GLY A 84 3.38 12.41 14.11
N ARG A 85 4.11 13.47 13.71
CA ARG A 85 4.97 14.25 14.62
C ARG A 85 4.11 15.18 15.43
N ALA A 86 3.05 15.67 14.81
CA ALA A 86 2.05 16.50 15.45
C ALA A 86 1.08 15.68 16.31
N THR A 87 0.70 14.47 15.89
CA THR A 87 -0.42 13.74 16.51
C THR A 87 -0.04 12.45 17.22
N GLY A 88 1.07 11.81 16.85
CA GLY A 88 1.41 10.45 17.32
C GLY A 88 0.42 9.36 16.86
N ALA A 89 -0.53 9.69 15.98
CA ALA A 89 -1.71 8.87 15.72
C ALA A 89 -1.76 8.30 14.29
N THR A 90 -0.62 8.15 13.63
CA THR A 90 -0.55 7.63 12.26
C THR A 90 0.54 6.57 12.12
N HIS A 91 0.33 5.64 11.21
CA HIS A 91 1.40 4.78 10.71
C HIS A 91 2.14 5.49 9.56
N ALA A 92 3.20 4.85 9.08
CA ALA A 92 3.86 5.27 7.85
C ALA A 92 4.49 4.10 7.10
N ALA A 93 4.59 4.26 5.79
CA ALA A 93 5.37 3.40 4.92
C ALA A 93 6.40 4.25 4.17
N ALA A 94 7.62 3.73 4.05
CA ALA A 94 8.71 4.39 3.33
C ALA A 94 9.32 3.47 2.27
N PHE A 95 9.57 4.04 1.10
CA PHE A 95 10.36 3.45 0.04
C PHE A 95 11.80 3.94 0.16
N CYS A 96 12.71 3.00 0.38
CA CYS A 96 14.10 3.29 0.73
C CYS A 96 15.08 2.76 -0.31
N SER A 97 16.17 3.50 -0.53
CA SER A 97 17.31 3.02 -1.31
C SER A 97 18.04 1.90 -0.56
N PRO A 98 18.86 1.07 -1.25
CA PRO A 98 19.71 0.08 -0.59
C PRO A 98 20.74 0.67 0.39
N ALA A 99 21.03 1.98 0.30
CA ALA A 99 21.89 2.71 1.23
C ALA A 99 21.15 3.21 2.48
N GLY A 100 19.81 3.10 2.53
CA GLY A 100 18.98 3.51 3.65
C GLY A 100 18.44 4.93 3.54
N ASP A 101 18.53 5.56 2.37
CA ASP A 101 17.92 6.87 2.13
C ASP A 101 16.43 6.70 1.83
N ILE A 102 15.59 7.51 2.48
CA ILE A 102 14.15 7.52 2.21
C ILE A 102 13.90 8.32 0.93
N VAL A 103 13.45 7.64 -0.11
CA VAL A 103 13.09 8.24 -1.41
C VAL A 103 11.66 8.81 -1.34
N LEU A 104 10.75 8.08 -0.70
CA LEU A 104 9.36 8.49 -0.54
C LEU A 104 8.79 7.94 0.76
N ALA A 105 7.97 8.73 1.45
CA ALA A 105 7.18 8.26 2.59
C ALA A 105 5.72 8.72 2.46
N ARG A 106 4.80 7.91 3.00
CA ARG A 106 3.38 8.23 3.18
C ARG A 106 2.95 7.91 4.60
N GLU A 107 2.04 8.73 5.11
CA GLU A 107 1.42 8.57 6.42
C GLU A 107 -0.07 8.37 6.23
N ASP A 108 -0.64 7.51 7.06
CA ASP A 108 -2.07 7.25 7.28
C ASP A 108 -2.21 6.66 8.68
#